data_AF-A0A970F1M5-F1
#
_entry.id   AF-A0A970F1M5-F1
#
_cell.length_a   1.000
_cell.length_b   1.000
_cell.length_c   1.000
_cell.angle_alpha   90.00
_cell.angle_beta   90.00
_cell.angle_gamma   90.00
#
_symmetry.space_group_name_H-M   'P 1'
#
loop_
_entity.id
_entity.type
_entity.pdbx_description
1 polymer ?
#
loop_
_entity_poly.entity_id
_entity_poly.type
_entity_poly.pdbx_seq_one_letter_code
_entity_poly.pdbx_strand_id
1 'polypeptide(L)'
;MRVLLKVNTGFKGPARSGLCTSPDVVSGLIRYFKEQGAGRVLVGDSSIVGVDGMEALDAAGILEVCRREDVECVDLNAYGPLERRVPDGVMVDSILFSALLAECDIVVSVPVMKTHMYTGASLSIKNMKGAMWRREKTKLHRLHRPVPEGAVGRALDYGILDLAKVCYPDYAVIDGSVCMEGFGPSGGPSKSMDLVVASAEAVAADLVALRLMGIPLEEVPHVRLVAEGRGIDYNRIAADPPDWMHYADRFVRASEARLDISCDAIEIVDESACSACHAALVQFLRYHARKFEHGPVHTLFAGRDICLERINAAERPFLIGNCAAAFRGAAPFCKGCPPIPSEIAKTLKGESGVKIQYLGHACFLISSKEYSVLIDPFLTDNPQAAVKPDEVRATHILVTHGHGDHLGDAAQIAQRTGATVYATVETAKLFPEGVSVEVGQIGGSVPAEFGRVKFTAAAHGSGVGGGLACGFVVEFEGKKVYHAGDTGLIMDMALLEEESVDVALIPIGDKFTMGPKDALRAVKMIKPKKAIPMHYNTWPPIAQDPQQWKRDVEAATDTEVVVLAAGERMEL
;
A
#
# COMPACT_ATOMS: atom_id res chain seq x y z
N MET A 1 -16.75 31.17 17.29
CA MET A 1 -16.25 30.93 15.93
C MET A 1 -15.28 29.76 15.94
N ARG A 2 -15.61 28.70 15.19
CA ARG A 2 -14.79 27.51 14.95
C ARG A 2 -14.23 27.60 13.53
N VAL A 3 -12.90 27.59 13.41
CA VAL A 3 -12.20 27.72 12.12
C VAL A 3 -11.50 26.40 11.79
N LEU A 4 -11.73 25.88 10.59
CA LEU A 4 -10.96 24.76 10.05
C LEU A 4 -9.95 25.27 9.03
N LEU A 5 -8.66 25.07 9.31
CA LEU A 5 -7.59 25.19 8.33
C LEU A 5 -7.48 23.86 7.58
N LYS A 6 -8.09 23.81 6.39
CA LYS A 6 -8.02 22.68 5.48
C LYS A 6 -6.68 22.74 4.75
N VAL A 7 -5.67 22.07 5.28
CA VAL A 7 -4.32 22.00 4.68
C VAL A 7 -4.28 21.00 3.52
N ASN A 8 -3.15 20.93 2.81
CA ASN A 8 -2.87 19.93 1.78
C ASN A 8 -1.77 19.01 2.30
N THR A 9 -2.10 17.77 2.64
CA THR A 9 -1.09 16.73 2.88
C THR A 9 -1.21 15.67 1.81
N GLY A 10 -2.36 14.99 1.71
CA GLY A 10 -2.72 14.03 0.67
C GLY A 10 -1.86 12.75 0.62
N PHE A 11 -0.57 12.84 0.90
CA PHE A 11 0.48 11.83 0.85
C PHE A 11 1.40 12.00 2.07
N LYS A 12 2.21 10.99 2.38
CA LYS A 12 3.28 11.11 3.38
C LYS A 12 4.50 11.76 2.73
N GLY A 13 4.89 12.93 3.20
CA GLY A 13 6.11 13.58 2.75
C GLY A 13 6.35 14.92 3.44
N PRO A 14 7.61 15.39 3.48
CA PRO A 14 7.94 16.65 4.13
C PRO A 14 7.45 17.84 3.30
N ALA A 15 6.99 18.91 3.95
CA ALA A 15 6.48 20.11 3.28
C ALA A 15 7.49 20.75 2.31
N ARG A 16 8.80 20.69 2.62
CA ARG A 16 9.90 21.18 1.76
C ARG A 16 9.97 20.55 0.36
N SER A 17 9.20 19.50 0.08
CA SER A 17 9.10 18.88 -1.24
C SER A 17 8.09 19.59 -2.18
N GLY A 18 7.33 20.57 -1.68
CA GLY A 18 6.19 21.16 -2.39
C GLY A 18 4.97 20.23 -2.46
N LEU A 19 5.02 19.10 -1.74
CA LEU A 19 3.93 18.13 -1.69
C LEU A 19 2.82 18.59 -0.74
N CYS A 20 3.22 19.05 0.45
CA CYS A 20 2.36 19.36 1.59
C CYS A 20 2.51 20.82 2.04
N THR A 21 1.46 21.38 2.64
CA THR A 21 1.44 22.75 3.18
C THR A 21 2.54 22.95 4.22
N SER A 22 3.19 24.11 4.16
CA SER A 22 4.24 24.52 5.07
C SER A 22 3.75 24.63 6.52
N PRO A 23 4.46 24.00 7.48
CA PRO A 23 4.22 24.19 8.92
C PRO A 23 4.25 25.66 9.34
N ASP A 24 5.08 26.49 8.70
CA ASP A 24 5.20 27.91 9.04
C ASP A 24 3.97 28.71 8.61
N VAL A 25 3.43 28.40 7.42
CA VAL A 25 2.16 28.99 6.95
C VAL A 25 1.02 28.57 7.88
N VAL A 26 0.96 27.29 8.27
CA VAL A 26 -0.03 26.79 9.24
C VAL A 26 0.11 27.51 10.59
N SER A 27 1.33 27.65 11.11
CA SER A 27 1.60 28.35 12.37
C SER A 27 1.15 29.81 12.32
N GLY A 28 1.43 30.51 11.22
CA GLY A 28 1.01 31.89 11.00
C GLY A 28 -0.52 32.03 10.96
N LEU A 29 -1.21 31.13 10.27
CA LEU A 29 -2.68 31.15 10.21
C LEU A 29 -3.32 30.83 11.55
N ILE A 30 -2.78 29.87 12.32
CA ILE A 30 -3.29 29.59 13.67
C ILE A 30 -3.24 30.85 14.54
N ARG A 31 -2.09 31.53 14.55
CA ARG A 31 -1.90 32.76 15.34
C ARG A 31 -2.82 33.87 14.87
N TYR A 32 -2.90 34.10 13.56
CA TYR A 32 -3.81 35.08 12.98
C TYR A 32 -5.25 34.87 13.43
N PHE A 33 -5.81 33.65 13.30
CA PHE A 33 -7.19 33.41 13.71
C PHE A 33 -7.40 33.48 15.23
N LYS A 34 -6.41 33.09 16.03
CA LYS A 34 -6.45 33.29 17.50
C LYS A 34 -6.49 34.78 17.86
N GLU A 35 -5.67 35.61 17.21
CA GLU A 35 -5.65 37.07 17.40
C GLU A 35 -6.97 37.72 16.96
N GLN A 36 -7.64 37.18 15.94
CA GLN A 36 -8.99 37.60 15.53
C GLN A 36 -10.10 37.05 16.45
N GLY A 37 -9.76 36.35 17.54
CA GLY A 37 -10.73 35.87 18.54
C GLY A 37 -11.45 34.58 18.16
N ALA A 38 -10.88 33.74 17.29
CA ALA A 38 -11.42 32.41 17.04
C ALA A 38 -11.41 31.57 18.34
N GLY A 39 -12.59 31.06 18.73
CA GLY A 39 -12.74 30.28 19.96
C GLY A 39 -12.19 28.86 19.86
N ARG A 40 -12.06 28.32 18.63
CA ARG A 40 -11.39 27.05 18.35
C ARG A 40 -10.82 27.08 16.93
N VAL A 41 -9.56 26.70 16.78
CA VAL A 41 -8.91 26.49 15.49
C VAL A 41 -8.59 25.00 15.36
N LEU A 42 -8.98 24.42 14.24
CA LEU A 42 -8.75 23.03 13.86
C LEU A 42 -7.84 23.04 12.64
N VAL A 43 -6.89 22.12 12.57
CA VAL A 43 -6.04 21.94 11.39
C VAL A 43 -6.19 20.50 10.90
N GLY A 44 -6.56 20.32 9.64
CA GLY A 44 -6.79 18.98 9.15
C GLY A 44 -6.84 18.86 7.64
N ASP A 45 -6.68 17.63 7.20
CA ASP A 45 -6.94 17.18 5.84
C ASP A 45 -7.48 15.76 5.94
N SER A 46 -7.86 15.18 4.81
CA SER A 46 -7.93 13.73 4.72
C SER A 46 -7.00 13.24 3.62
N SER A 47 -6.23 12.22 3.95
CA SER A 47 -5.24 11.59 3.08
C SER A 47 -5.88 10.87 1.87
N ILE A 48 -5.04 10.48 0.90
CA ILE A 48 -5.41 9.55 -0.15
C ILE A 48 -5.72 8.16 0.44
N VAL A 49 -6.56 7.38 -0.25
CA VAL A 49 -6.91 6.01 0.16
C VAL A 49 -5.65 5.17 0.35
N GLY A 50 -5.52 4.53 1.52
CA GLY A 50 -4.37 3.69 1.87
C GLY A 50 -3.24 4.41 2.61
N VAL A 51 -3.40 5.71 2.90
CA VAL A 51 -2.49 6.49 3.74
C VAL A 51 -3.23 6.88 5.02
N ASP A 52 -2.62 6.69 6.19
CA ASP A 52 -3.15 7.21 7.45
C ASP A 52 -3.06 8.75 7.47
N GLY A 53 -4.17 9.42 7.82
CA GLY A 53 -4.26 10.88 7.77
C GLY A 53 -3.38 11.58 8.80
N MET A 54 -3.29 11.02 10.01
CA MET A 54 -2.47 11.57 11.09
C MET A 54 -0.98 11.39 10.80
N GLU A 55 -0.58 10.24 10.27
CA GLU A 55 0.80 10.02 9.83
C GLU A 55 1.20 10.96 8.67
N ALA A 56 0.27 11.33 7.79
CA ALA A 56 0.53 12.32 6.73
C ALA A 56 0.72 13.74 7.29
N LEU A 57 -0.10 14.14 8.26
CA LEU A 57 0.03 15.43 8.97
C LEU A 57 1.34 15.50 9.78
N ASP A 58 1.74 14.40 10.40
CA ASP A 58 3.00 14.30 11.12
C ASP A 58 4.20 14.37 10.18
N ALA A 59 4.19 13.61 9.09
CA ALA A 59 5.25 13.63 8.07
C ALA A 59 5.45 15.02 7.43
N ALA A 60 4.38 15.83 7.36
CA ALA A 60 4.44 17.20 6.88
C ALA A 60 5.01 18.20 7.92
N GLY A 61 5.11 17.80 9.20
CA GLY A 61 5.48 18.66 10.33
C GLY A 61 4.32 19.46 10.93
N ILE A 62 3.09 19.23 10.46
CA ILE A 62 1.91 19.99 10.87
C ILE A 62 1.44 19.59 12.27
N LEU A 63 1.56 18.29 12.62
CA LEU A 63 1.17 17.81 13.94
C LEU A 63 2.00 18.46 15.07
N GLU A 64 3.29 18.67 14.84
CA GLU A 64 4.16 19.38 15.78
C GLU A 64 3.74 20.83 15.97
N VAL A 65 3.40 21.55 14.88
CA VAL A 65 2.89 22.92 14.95
C VAL A 65 1.59 22.97 15.73
N CYS A 66 0.67 22.03 15.50
CA CYS A 66 -0.60 22.00 16.23
C CYS A 66 -0.38 21.81 17.74
N ARG A 67 0.56 20.93 18.15
CA ARG A 67 0.94 20.76 19.56
C ARG A 67 1.55 22.02 20.15
N ARG A 68 2.49 22.65 19.42
CA ARG A 68 3.19 23.86 19.87
C ARG A 68 2.25 25.04 20.04
N GLU A 69 1.33 25.22 19.10
CA GLU A 69 0.37 26.33 19.11
C GLU A 69 -0.89 25.99 19.92
N ASP A 70 -0.98 24.84 20.58
CA ASP A 70 -2.14 24.38 21.35
C ASP A 70 -3.46 24.47 20.56
N VAL A 71 -3.51 23.71 19.47
CA VAL A 71 -4.69 23.53 18.62
C VAL A 71 -4.84 22.06 18.21
N GLU A 72 -6.05 21.69 17.83
CA GLU A 72 -6.36 20.30 17.49
C GLU A 72 -6.01 20.00 16.02
N CYS A 73 -5.21 18.93 15.85
CA CYS A 73 -4.88 18.37 14.54
C CYS A 73 -5.80 17.19 14.27
N VAL A 74 -6.52 17.20 13.14
CA VAL A 74 -7.61 16.26 12.88
C VAL A 74 -7.46 15.56 11.53
N ASP A 75 -7.73 14.25 11.51
CA ASP A 75 -8.03 13.52 10.28
C ASP A 75 -9.51 13.67 9.95
N LEU A 76 -9.82 14.31 8.83
CA LEU A 76 -11.21 14.52 8.41
C LEU A 76 -11.96 13.21 8.12
N ASN A 77 -11.26 12.08 7.91
CA ASN A 77 -11.86 10.74 7.78
C ASN A 77 -12.34 10.13 9.10
N ALA A 78 -11.91 10.67 10.24
CA ALA A 78 -12.32 10.20 11.58
C ALA A 78 -13.75 10.63 11.94
N TYR A 79 -14.28 11.65 11.24
CA TYR A 79 -15.63 12.14 11.43
C TYR A 79 -16.59 11.44 10.46
N GLY A 80 -17.84 11.27 10.88
CA GLY A 80 -18.87 10.60 10.10
C GLY A 80 -19.17 11.31 8.76
N PRO A 81 -19.92 10.67 7.86
CA PRO A 81 -20.27 11.26 6.58
C PRO A 81 -21.37 12.33 6.73
N LEU A 82 -21.21 13.42 5.99
CA LEU A 82 -22.23 14.44 5.73
C LEU A 82 -22.51 14.46 4.22
N GLU A 83 -23.73 14.09 3.83
CA GLU A 83 -24.15 14.17 2.43
C GLU A 83 -24.63 15.58 2.08
N ARG A 84 -24.13 16.14 0.98
CA ARG A 84 -24.65 17.36 0.38
C ARG A 84 -25.11 17.07 -1.04
N ARG A 85 -26.38 17.36 -1.34
CA ARG A 85 -26.93 17.29 -2.70
C ARG A 85 -26.35 18.41 -3.54
N VAL A 86 -25.92 18.11 -4.76
CA VAL A 86 -25.37 19.09 -5.69
C VAL A 86 -26.52 19.72 -6.50
N PRO A 87 -26.75 21.04 -6.39
CA PRO A 87 -27.71 21.72 -7.25
C PRO A 87 -27.26 21.64 -8.71
N ASP A 88 -28.15 21.18 -9.59
CA ASP A 88 -27.91 21.04 -11.03
C ASP A 88 -26.58 20.35 -11.34
N GLY A 89 -26.32 19.22 -10.66
CA GLY A 89 -25.08 18.46 -10.76
C GLY A 89 -24.77 17.97 -12.18
N VAL A 90 -23.60 18.33 -12.70
CA VAL A 90 -23.17 17.97 -14.06
C VAL A 90 -22.72 16.52 -14.11
N MET A 91 -21.83 16.12 -13.20
CA MET A 91 -21.22 14.79 -13.12
C MET A 91 -21.74 13.97 -11.95
N VAL A 92 -22.13 14.60 -10.84
CA VAL A 92 -22.59 13.93 -9.62
C VAL A 92 -23.82 14.61 -9.02
N ASP A 93 -24.74 13.82 -8.47
CA ASP A 93 -25.98 14.34 -7.88
C ASP A 93 -25.83 14.68 -6.38
N SER A 94 -24.90 14.04 -5.69
CA SER A 94 -24.54 14.30 -4.29
C SER A 94 -23.08 13.95 -4.00
N ILE A 95 -22.52 14.50 -2.92
CA ILE A 95 -21.16 14.23 -2.45
C ILE A 95 -21.16 14.04 -0.93
N LEU A 96 -20.40 13.05 -0.45
CA LEU A 96 -20.14 12.81 0.97
C LEU A 96 -18.88 13.56 1.45
N PHE A 97 -19.04 14.30 2.55
CA PHE A 97 -17.99 15.07 3.22
C PHE A 97 -17.77 14.62 4.66
N SER A 98 -16.68 15.07 5.27
CA SER A 98 -16.51 14.99 6.72
C SER A 98 -17.59 15.81 7.44
N ALA A 99 -18.27 15.21 8.42
CA ALA A 99 -19.29 15.90 9.22
C ALA A 99 -18.73 17.09 10.01
N LEU A 100 -17.42 17.12 10.28
CA LEU A 100 -16.75 18.25 10.92
C LEU A 100 -16.98 19.57 10.17
N LEU A 101 -17.18 19.53 8.84
CA LEU A 101 -17.47 20.73 8.05
C LEU A 101 -18.76 21.44 8.46
N ALA A 102 -19.77 20.71 8.97
CA ALA A 102 -21.01 21.31 9.44
C ALA A 102 -20.86 21.95 10.83
N GLU A 103 -19.78 21.62 11.56
CA GLU A 103 -19.48 22.16 12.88
C GLU A 103 -18.58 23.39 12.84
N CYS A 104 -18.04 23.73 11.67
CA CYS A 104 -17.13 24.86 11.49
C CYS A 104 -17.91 26.07 10.97
N ASP A 105 -17.62 27.24 11.53
CA ASP A 105 -18.19 28.51 11.08
C ASP A 105 -17.43 29.07 9.86
N ILE A 106 -16.13 28.74 9.75
CA ILE A 106 -15.25 29.13 8.66
C ILE A 106 -14.37 27.95 8.25
N VAL A 107 -14.28 27.68 6.95
CA VAL A 107 -13.37 26.71 6.35
C VAL A 107 -12.39 27.44 5.43
N VAL A 108 -11.11 27.40 5.80
CA VAL A 108 -10.02 28.02 5.05
C VAL A 108 -9.31 26.95 4.22
N SER A 109 -9.26 27.10 2.90
CA SER A 109 -8.47 26.24 2.03
C SER A 109 -7.02 26.70 2.01
N VAL A 110 -6.09 25.85 2.46
CA VAL A 110 -4.66 26.14 2.58
C VAL A 110 -3.81 25.22 1.69
N PRO A 111 -3.93 25.30 0.34
CA PRO A 111 -3.16 24.45 -0.57
C PRO A 111 -1.71 24.89 -0.72
N VAL A 112 -0.84 23.96 -1.13
CA VAL A 112 0.42 24.31 -1.82
C VAL A 112 0.14 24.74 -3.26
N MET A 113 0.81 25.79 -3.73
CA MET A 113 0.84 26.21 -5.12
C MET A 113 1.54 25.14 -5.98
N LYS A 114 0.76 24.38 -6.78
CA LYS A 114 1.36 23.32 -7.60
C LYS A 114 0.68 23.06 -8.93
N THR A 115 1.45 22.56 -9.89
CA THR A 115 0.94 22.01 -11.15
C THR A 115 0.19 20.70 -10.90
N HIS A 116 -0.64 20.30 -11.87
CA HIS A 116 -1.35 19.04 -11.84
C HIS A 116 -1.49 18.47 -13.25
N MET A 117 -1.05 17.23 -13.44
CA MET A 117 -1.00 16.58 -14.76
C MET A 117 -2.33 16.45 -15.51
N TYR A 118 -3.48 16.48 -14.83
CA TYR A 118 -4.80 16.38 -15.48
C TYR A 118 -5.61 17.67 -15.51
N THR A 119 -5.38 18.55 -14.54
CA THR A 119 -6.25 19.72 -14.30
C THR A 119 -5.46 21.02 -14.50
N GLY A 120 -4.22 20.92 -15.00
CA GLY A 120 -3.26 22.01 -15.15
C GLY A 120 -2.60 22.44 -13.83
N ALA A 121 -3.42 22.74 -12.82
CA ALA A 121 -2.99 23.16 -11.49
C ALA A 121 -3.82 22.53 -10.36
N SER A 122 -3.32 22.62 -9.14
CA SER A 122 -4.02 22.26 -7.91
C SER A 122 -3.84 23.38 -6.89
N LEU A 123 -4.88 24.19 -6.72
CA LEU A 123 -4.91 25.37 -5.86
C LEU A 123 -6.08 25.26 -4.86
N SER A 124 -6.71 26.37 -4.47
CA SER A 124 -7.60 26.42 -3.32
C SER A 124 -8.92 25.70 -3.56
N ILE A 125 -9.51 25.81 -4.77
CA ILE A 125 -10.77 25.17 -5.12
C ILE A 125 -10.60 23.64 -5.14
N LYS A 126 -9.61 23.14 -5.89
CA LYS A 126 -9.34 21.71 -6.01
C LYS A 126 -8.90 21.08 -4.67
N ASN A 127 -8.26 21.85 -3.80
CA ASN A 127 -7.83 21.39 -2.48
C ASN A 127 -9.00 20.97 -1.59
N MET A 128 -10.21 21.52 -1.79
CA MET A 128 -11.42 21.11 -1.05
C MET A 128 -11.83 19.66 -1.28
N LYS A 129 -11.26 18.99 -2.29
CA LYS A 129 -11.37 17.53 -2.43
C LYS A 129 -10.89 16.78 -1.19
N GLY A 130 -9.93 17.33 -0.43
CA GLY A 130 -9.48 16.77 0.83
C GLY A 130 -10.48 16.89 1.99
N ALA A 131 -11.65 17.48 1.77
CA ALA A 131 -12.74 17.49 2.74
C ALA A 131 -13.78 16.37 2.50
N MET A 132 -13.70 15.69 1.34
CA MET A 132 -14.58 14.59 0.97
C MET A 132 -14.29 13.33 1.80
N TRP A 133 -15.34 12.58 2.16
CA TRP A 133 -15.22 11.46 3.09
C TRP A 133 -14.65 10.20 2.43
N ARG A 134 -13.51 9.71 2.92
CA ARG A 134 -12.90 8.42 2.57
C ARG A 134 -12.82 8.19 1.05
N ARG A 135 -13.56 7.18 0.55
CA ARG A 135 -13.53 6.71 -0.85
C ARG A 135 -14.23 7.65 -1.82
N GLU A 136 -14.94 8.67 -1.34
CA GLU A 136 -15.65 9.62 -2.20
C GLU A 136 -14.70 10.35 -3.16
N LYS A 137 -13.49 10.66 -2.69
CA LYS A 137 -12.40 11.22 -3.51
C LYS A 137 -12.06 10.35 -4.72
N THR A 138 -12.10 9.04 -4.55
CA THR A 138 -11.84 8.05 -5.61
C THR A 138 -13.03 7.99 -6.56
N LYS A 139 -14.27 8.09 -6.06
CA LYS A 139 -15.47 8.17 -6.92
C LYS A 139 -15.41 9.38 -7.84
N LEU A 140 -14.99 10.54 -7.34
CA LEU A 140 -14.84 11.76 -8.16
C LEU A 140 -13.73 11.64 -9.23
N HIS A 141 -12.79 10.69 -9.09
CA HIS A 141 -11.80 10.36 -10.13
C HIS A 141 -12.27 9.23 -11.06
N ARG A 142 -13.40 8.59 -10.74
CA ARG A 142 -14.02 7.50 -11.48
C ARG A 142 -15.41 7.91 -11.96
N LEU A 143 -15.50 9.10 -12.52
CA LEU A 143 -16.75 9.61 -13.08
C LEU A 143 -17.03 8.92 -14.41
N HIS A 144 -18.28 8.50 -14.56
CA HIS A 144 -18.76 7.69 -15.68
C HIS A 144 -19.75 8.40 -16.58
N ARG A 145 -20.34 9.49 -16.08
CA ARG A 145 -21.24 10.30 -16.87
C ARG A 145 -20.40 10.94 -18.01
N PRO A 146 -20.90 10.93 -19.26
CA PRO A 146 -20.24 11.62 -20.34
C PRO A 146 -20.15 13.12 -20.02
N VAL A 147 -19.06 13.76 -20.42
CA VAL A 147 -18.93 15.21 -20.33
C VAL A 147 -19.94 15.89 -21.26
N PRO A 148 -20.40 17.12 -20.96
CA PRO A 148 -21.29 17.88 -21.84
C PRO A 148 -20.71 18.06 -23.25
N GLU A 149 -21.58 18.17 -24.25
CA GLU A 149 -21.16 18.50 -25.61
C GLU A 149 -20.49 19.89 -25.65
N GLY A 150 -19.36 20.01 -26.34
CA GLY A 150 -18.56 21.25 -26.36
C GLY A 150 -17.77 21.53 -25.07
N ALA A 151 -17.59 20.53 -24.20
CA ALA A 151 -16.86 20.68 -22.96
C ALA A 151 -15.43 21.24 -23.13
N VAL A 152 -15.02 22.12 -22.22
CA VAL A 152 -13.69 22.78 -22.19
C VAL A 152 -12.70 22.06 -21.28
N GLY A 153 -13.07 20.92 -20.70
CA GLY A 153 -12.27 20.17 -19.74
C GLY A 153 -12.65 18.69 -19.65
N ARG A 154 -11.99 17.94 -18.77
CA ARG A 154 -12.22 16.51 -18.58
C ARG A 154 -13.33 16.29 -17.53
N ALA A 155 -13.83 15.06 -17.43
CA ALA A 155 -14.84 14.66 -16.43
C ALA A 155 -14.51 15.13 -15.00
N LEU A 156 -13.22 15.06 -14.60
CA LEU A 156 -12.78 15.52 -13.29
C LEU A 156 -12.94 17.03 -13.10
N ASP A 157 -12.75 17.85 -14.13
CA ASP A 157 -12.91 19.31 -14.03
C ASP A 157 -14.36 19.69 -13.70
N TYR A 158 -15.32 19.01 -14.34
CA TYR A 158 -16.74 19.15 -14.03
C TYR A 158 -17.12 18.56 -12.67
N GLY A 159 -16.45 17.48 -12.24
CA GLY A 159 -16.57 16.98 -10.88
C GLY A 159 -16.09 17.99 -9.82
N ILE A 160 -15.04 18.75 -10.12
CA ILE A 160 -14.55 19.84 -9.25
C ILE A 160 -15.52 21.03 -9.28
N LEU A 161 -16.14 21.34 -10.42
CA LEU A 161 -17.23 22.32 -10.50
C LEU A 161 -18.38 21.93 -9.57
N ASP A 162 -18.85 20.68 -9.64
CA ASP A 162 -19.92 20.18 -8.76
C ASP A 162 -19.53 20.19 -7.28
N LEU A 163 -18.28 19.83 -6.96
CA LEU A 163 -17.71 19.97 -5.62
C LEU A 163 -17.78 21.43 -5.12
N ALA A 164 -17.38 22.39 -5.96
CA ALA A 164 -17.34 23.80 -5.61
C ALA A 164 -18.74 24.38 -5.34
N LYS A 165 -19.81 23.82 -5.91
CA LYS A 165 -21.20 24.23 -5.61
C LYS A 165 -21.63 23.93 -4.18
N VAL A 166 -21.04 22.92 -3.54
CA VAL A 166 -21.47 22.43 -2.22
C VAL A 166 -20.37 22.49 -1.15
N CYS A 167 -19.13 22.74 -1.52
CA CYS A 167 -17.98 22.84 -0.61
C CYS A 167 -16.98 23.89 -1.13
N TYR A 168 -17.48 25.11 -1.32
CA TYR A 168 -16.66 26.28 -1.58
C TYR A 168 -15.98 26.73 -0.28
N PRO A 169 -14.67 27.06 -0.27
CA PRO A 169 -14.03 27.56 0.94
C PRO A 169 -14.44 29.01 1.21
N ASP A 170 -14.56 29.37 2.49
CA ASP A 170 -14.89 30.73 2.94
C ASP A 170 -13.70 31.68 2.79
N TYR A 171 -12.48 31.13 2.81
CA TYR A 171 -11.23 31.86 2.62
C TYR A 171 -10.19 30.95 1.96
N ALA A 172 -9.33 31.51 1.13
CA ALA A 172 -8.25 30.80 0.46
C ALA A 172 -6.90 31.40 0.88
N VAL A 173 -5.95 30.55 1.23
CA VAL A 173 -4.55 30.92 1.52
C VAL A 173 -3.63 29.94 0.82
N ILE A 174 -3.19 30.29 -0.37
CA ILE A 174 -2.32 29.47 -1.21
C ILE A 174 -0.88 29.66 -0.73
N ASP A 175 -0.31 28.59 -0.19
CA ASP A 175 1.08 28.48 0.21
C ASP A 175 1.99 28.39 -1.03
N GLY A 176 2.72 29.47 -1.29
CA GLY A 176 3.78 29.55 -2.30
C GLY A 176 5.17 29.58 -1.69
N SER A 177 5.36 29.22 -0.41
CA SER A 177 6.69 29.23 0.19
C SER A 177 7.59 28.21 -0.52
N VAL A 178 7.09 26.96 -0.62
CA VAL A 178 7.69 25.89 -1.42
C VAL A 178 6.61 25.23 -2.28
N CYS A 179 6.65 25.52 -3.56
CA CYS A 179 5.73 25.08 -4.60
C CYS A 179 6.17 23.75 -5.22
N MET A 180 5.33 23.19 -6.10
CA MET A 180 5.70 22.05 -6.96
C MET A 180 5.36 22.32 -8.42
N GLU A 181 6.33 22.14 -9.31
CA GLU A 181 6.14 22.28 -10.75
C GLU A 181 6.36 20.95 -11.49
N GLY A 182 6.12 20.92 -12.80
CA GLY A 182 6.24 19.70 -13.60
C GLY A 182 5.15 18.70 -13.25
N PHE A 183 5.51 17.46 -12.92
CA PHE A 183 4.59 16.33 -12.83
C PHE A 183 3.81 16.27 -11.49
N GLY A 184 3.15 17.35 -11.08
CA GLY A 184 2.27 17.34 -9.91
C GLY A 184 1.00 16.50 -10.12
N PRO A 185 0.28 16.07 -9.07
CA PRO A 185 0.33 16.57 -7.69
C PRO A 185 1.43 15.96 -6.80
N SER A 186 2.20 15.01 -7.33
CA SER A 186 3.26 14.28 -6.65
C SER A 186 4.38 13.95 -7.64
N GLY A 187 5.65 14.09 -7.26
CA GLY A 187 6.79 13.72 -8.12
C GLY A 187 7.32 14.85 -9.01
N GLY A 188 6.68 16.02 -9.00
CA GLY A 188 7.28 17.24 -9.55
C GLY A 188 8.43 17.75 -8.68
N PRO A 189 9.46 18.43 -9.26
CA PRO A 189 10.46 19.14 -8.47
C PRO A 189 9.82 20.27 -7.66
N SER A 190 10.39 20.52 -6.48
CA SER A 190 10.04 21.67 -5.65
C SER A 190 10.55 22.98 -6.28
N LYS A 191 9.80 24.06 -6.11
CA LYS A 191 10.17 25.41 -6.57
C LYS A 191 9.87 26.42 -5.46
N SER A 192 10.86 27.21 -5.05
CA SER A 192 10.64 28.23 -4.01
C SER A 192 10.13 29.51 -4.67
N MET A 193 9.02 30.06 -4.16
CA MET A 193 8.60 31.43 -4.51
C MET A 193 8.61 32.37 -3.30
N ASP A 194 8.62 31.81 -2.08
CA ASP A 194 8.65 32.57 -0.82
C ASP A 194 7.52 33.61 -0.70
N LEU A 195 6.30 33.19 -1.03
CA LEU A 195 5.10 34.05 -0.99
C LEU A 195 3.87 33.26 -0.53
N VAL A 196 2.81 34.01 -0.19
CA VAL A 196 1.48 33.47 0.09
C VAL A 196 0.45 34.31 -0.65
N VAL A 197 -0.55 33.67 -1.28
CA VAL A 197 -1.68 34.37 -1.90
C VAL A 197 -2.93 34.13 -1.06
N ALA A 198 -3.54 35.19 -0.54
CA ALA A 198 -4.71 35.09 0.32
C ALA A 198 -5.89 35.89 -0.23
N SER A 199 -7.10 35.35 -0.12
CA SER A 199 -8.34 36.05 -0.52
C SER A 199 -9.57 35.43 0.13
N ALA A 200 -10.58 36.25 0.41
CA ALA A 200 -11.93 35.79 0.75
C ALA A 200 -12.66 35.16 -0.45
N GLU A 201 -12.19 35.47 -1.67
CA GLU A 201 -12.74 34.91 -2.90
C GLU A 201 -11.72 33.94 -3.51
N ALA A 202 -11.99 32.64 -3.37
CA ALA A 202 -11.06 31.57 -3.75
C ALA A 202 -10.74 31.55 -5.26
N VAL A 203 -11.70 31.90 -6.12
CA VAL A 203 -11.44 32.08 -7.56
C VAL A 203 -10.43 33.20 -7.80
N ALA A 204 -10.51 34.32 -7.06
CA ALA A 204 -9.55 35.40 -7.20
C ALA A 204 -8.15 34.98 -6.77
N ALA A 205 -8.04 34.26 -5.64
CA ALA A 205 -6.77 33.68 -5.18
C ALA A 205 -6.17 32.70 -6.21
N ASP A 206 -6.99 31.78 -6.75
CA ASP A 206 -6.55 30.81 -7.74
C ASP A 206 -6.10 31.51 -9.04
N LEU A 207 -6.83 32.53 -9.51
CA LEU A 207 -6.46 33.28 -10.71
C LEU A 207 -5.17 34.08 -10.55
N VAL A 208 -4.93 34.69 -9.39
CA VAL A 208 -3.65 35.37 -9.08
C VAL A 208 -2.51 34.35 -9.05
N ALA A 209 -2.69 33.22 -8.36
CA ALA A 209 -1.71 32.15 -8.33
C ALA A 209 -1.39 31.60 -9.73
N LEU A 210 -2.39 31.39 -10.59
CA LEU A 210 -2.17 30.96 -11.98
C LEU A 210 -1.30 31.96 -12.76
N ARG A 211 -1.54 33.28 -12.59
CA ARG A 211 -0.73 34.32 -13.23
C ARG A 211 0.71 34.34 -12.70
N LEU A 212 0.89 34.22 -11.38
CA LEU A 212 2.21 34.08 -10.75
C LEU A 212 2.98 32.87 -11.29
N MET A 213 2.29 31.74 -11.45
CA MET A 213 2.84 30.51 -12.04
C MET A 213 3.06 30.60 -13.56
N GLY A 214 2.58 31.66 -14.20
CA GLY A 214 2.55 31.83 -15.65
C GLY A 214 1.71 30.76 -16.36
N ILE A 215 0.61 30.29 -15.76
CA ILE A 215 -0.34 29.31 -16.32
C ILE A 215 -1.57 30.03 -16.89
N PRO A 216 -1.86 29.93 -18.20
CA PRO A 216 -3.10 30.41 -18.79
C PRO A 216 -4.32 29.73 -18.18
N LEU A 217 -5.40 30.48 -17.99
CA LEU A 217 -6.65 29.97 -17.42
C LEU A 217 -7.25 28.84 -18.28
N GLU A 218 -7.03 28.89 -19.58
CA GLU A 218 -7.48 27.90 -20.56
C GLU A 218 -6.88 26.52 -20.32
N GLU A 219 -5.70 26.44 -19.68
CA GLU A 219 -5.05 25.18 -19.30
C GLU A 219 -5.58 24.62 -17.97
N VAL A 220 -6.48 25.33 -17.28
CA VAL A 220 -7.01 24.96 -15.95
C VAL A 220 -8.54 25.02 -15.94
N PRO A 221 -9.24 24.07 -16.61
CA PRO A 221 -10.65 24.19 -16.91
C PRO A 221 -11.56 24.29 -15.67
N HIS A 222 -11.26 23.57 -14.60
CA HIS A 222 -12.07 23.65 -13.37
C HIS A 222 -12.11 25.05 -12.74
N VAL A 223 -10.99 25.81 -12.75
CA VAL A 223 -10.99 27.19 -12.23
C VAL A 223 -11.83 28.09 -13.13
N ARG A 224 -11.71 27.92 -14.45
CA ARG A 224 -12.52 28.65 -15.43
C ARG A 224 -14.02 28.40 -15.23
N LEU A 225 -14.42 27.13 -15.16
CA LEU A 225 -15.81 26.71 -14.99
C LEU A 225 -16.41 27.27 -13.69
N VAL A 226 -15.65 27.24 -12.59
CA VAL A 226 -16.11 27.77 -11.29
C VAL A 226 -16.19 29.30 -11.32
N ALA A 227 -15.24 29.99 -11.97
CA ALA A 227 -15.30 31.44 -12.14
C ALA A 227 -16.53 31.88 -12.94
N GLU A 228 -16.79 31.22 -14.08
CA GLU A 228 -17.97 31.46 -14.93
C GLU A 228 -19.26 31.20 -14.15
N GLY A 229 -19.36 30.07 -13.44
CA GLY A 229 -20.53 29.72 -12.63
C GLY A 229 -20.80 30.68 -11.46
N ARG A 230 -19.78 31.39 -10.98
CA ARG A 230 -19.90 32.42 -9.93
C ARG A 230 -20.00 33.85 -10.48
N GLY A 231 -19.93 34.04 -11.81
CA GLY A 231 -19.99 35.35 -12.44
C GLY A 231 -18.78 36.25 -12.16
N ILE A 232 -17.61 35.66 -11.88
CA ILE A 232 -16.39 36.41 -11.56
C ILE A 232 -15.62 36.72 -12.84
N ASP A 233 -15.47 38.00 -13.16
CA ASP A 233 -14.69 38.47 -14.32
C ASP A 233 -13.19 38.36 -14.04
N TYR A 234 -12.51 37.53 -14.81
CA TYR A 234 -11.08 37.30 -14.74
C TYR A 234 -10.25 38.58 -14.95
N ASN A 235 -10.77 39.60 -15.65
CA ASN A 235 -10.06 40.86 -15.88
C ASN A 235 -10.15 41.84 -14.72
N ARG A 236 -11.01 41.58 -13.73
CA ARG A 236 -11.33 42.52 -12.65
C ARG A 236 -10.87 42.03 -11.28
N ILE A 237 -9.62 41.58 -11.20
CA ILE A 237 -8.98 41.17 -9.95
C ILE A 237 -7.94 42.21 -9.57
N ALA A 238 -8.13 42.80 -8.40
CA ALA A 238 -7.12 43.62 -7.74
C ALA A 238 -6.34 42.75 -6.74
N ALA A 239 -5.03 42.95 -6.69
CA ALA A 239 -4.16 42.33 -5.70
C ALA A 239 -3.25 43.41 -5.09
N ASP A 240 -2.88 43.19 -3.84
CA ASP A 240 -2.00 44.04 -3.06
C ASP A 240 -0.74 43.23 -2.68
N PRO A 241 0.48 43.75 -2.89
CA PRO A 241 0.77 45.06 -3.48
C PRO A 241 0.43 45.14 -4.98
N PRO A 242 0.16 46.34 -5.57
CA PRO A 242 -0.24 46.46 -6.97
C PRO A 242 0.76 45.90 -8.00
N ASP A 243 2.05 45.84 -7.63
CA ASP A 243 3.16 45.33 -8.44
C ASP A 243 3.47 43.85 -8.20
N TRP A 244 2.53 43.09 -7.63
CA TRP A 244 2.65 41.66 -7.30
C TRP A 244 3.16 40.76 -8.44
N MET A 245 2.98 41.14 -9.71
CA MET A 245 3.54 40.40 -10.86
C MET A 245 5.08 40.36 -10.86
N HIS A 246 5.77 41.22 -10.10
CA HIS A 246 7.21 41.13 -9.89
C HIS A 246 7.63 39.80 -9.24
N TYR A 247 6.75 39.19 -8.44
CA TYR A 247 6.97 37.89 -7.81
C TYR A 247 6.63 36.70 -8.71
N ALA A 248 6.17 36.94 -9.95
CA ALA A 248 5.82 35.86 -10.87
C ALA A 248 7.08 35.09 -11.31
N ASP A 249 6.99 33.76 -11.25
CA ASP A 249 8.02 32.87 -11.75
C ASP A 249 7.34 31.70 -12.47
N ARG A 250 7.70 31.50 -13.74
CA ARG A 250 6.99 30.58 -14.62
C ARG A 250 7.23 29.13 -14.22
N PHE A 251 6.14 28.37 -14.06
CA PHE A 251 6.23 26.95 -13.70
C PHE A 251 6.45 26.10 -14.95
N VAL A 252 7.31 25.09 -14.82
CA VAL A 252 7.37 23.99 -15.77
C VAL A 252 6.03 23.27 -15.77
N ARG A 253 5.39 23.13 -16.94
CA ARG A 253 4.09 22.47 -17.07
C ARG A 253 4.18 20.98 -16.81
N ALA A 254 3.10 20.44 -16.25
CA ALA A 254 2.83 19.01 -16.33
C ALA A 254 2.43 18.70 -17.78
N SER A 255 3.34 18.14 -18.58
CA SER A 255 3.08 17.81 -19.98
C SER A 255 3.22 16.32 -20.21
N GLU A 256 2.18 15.70 -20.78
CA GLU A 256 2.24 14.35 -21.35
C GLU A 256 3.09 14.34 -22.64
N ALA A 257 3.15 15.44 -23.39
CA ALA A 257 3.87 15.53 -24.67
C ALA A 257 5.41 15.63 -24.53
N ARG A 258 5.94 15.87 -23.32
CA ARG A 258 7.38 15.75 -23.02
C ARG A 258 7.73 14.40 -22.39
N LEU A 259 6.88 13.39 -22.57
CA LEU A 259 7.18 12.01 -22.20
C LEU A 259 7.93 11.34 -23.35
N ASP A 260 9.18 11.73 -23.59
CA ASP A 260 10.12 10.89 -24.34
C ASP A 260 10.61 9.76 -23.43
N ILE A 261 9.64 9.01 -22.90
CA ILE A 261 9.82 7.93 -21.94
C ILE A 261 9.21 6.68 -22.56
N SER A 262 9.77 6.26 -23.69
CA SER A 262 9.62 4.88 -24.14
C SER A 262 10.63 4.01 -23.40
N CYS A 263 10.21 2.81 -23.04
CA CYS A 263 11.11 1.76 -22.59
C CYS A 263 10.71 0.52 -23.38
N ASP A 264 11.56 0.06 -24.28
CA ASP A 264 11.24 -1.07 -25.17
C ASP A 264 10.92 -2.36 -24.40
N ALA A 265 11.37 -2.46 -23.15
CA ALA A 265 11.09 -3.58 -22.25
C ALA A 265 9.75 -3.47 -21.50
N ILE A 266 8.95 -2.42 -21.72
CA ILE A 266 7.67 -2.18 -21.05
C ILE A 266 6.59 -1.91 -22.09
N GLU A 267 5.59 -2.79 -22.16
CA GLU A 267 4.35 -2.58 -22.90
C GLU A 267 3.24 -2.20 -21.92
N ILE A 268 2.42 -1.20 -22.25
CA ILE A 268 1.25 -0.83 -21.44
C ILE A 268 -0.01 -1.10 -22.24
N VAL A 269 -0.91 -1.90 -21.65
CA VAL A 269 -2.26 -2.14 -22.15
C VAL A 269 -3.24 -1.39 -21.26
N ASP A 270 -3.73 -0.25 -21.77
CA ASP A 270 -4.76 0.58 -21.13
C ASP A 270 -6.15 0.19 -21.67
N GLU A 271 -6.94 -0.50 -20.84
CA GLU A 271 -8.33 -0.89 -21.13
C GLU A 271 -9.27 -0.22 -20.13
N SER A 272 -9.41 1.10 -20.28
CA SER A 272 -10.21 1.99 -19.42
C SER A 272 -9.59 2.25 -18.05
N ALA A 273 -8.28 2.50 -18.01
CA ALA A 273 -7.60 3.01 -16.82
C ALA A 273 -8.11 4.41 -16.46
N CYS A 274 -8.32 4.67 -15.17
CA CYS A 274 -8.65 6.02 -14.72
C CYS A 274 -7.41 6.93 -14.75
N SER A 275 -7.62 8.24 -14.73
CA SER A 275 -6.55 9.24 -14.71
C SER A 275 -5.53 8.99 -13.59
N ALA A 276 -5.96 8.54 -12.40
CA ALA A 276 -5.04 8.23 -11.32
C ALA A 276 -4.10 7.04 -11.63
N CYS A 277 -4.59 5.99 -12.29
CA CYS A 277 -3.74 4.84 -12.67
C CYS A 277 -2.76 5.22 -13.78
N HIS A 278 -3.21 6.02 -14.75
CA HIS A 278 -2.35 6.52 -15.81
C HIS A 278 -1.22 7.41 -15.25
N ALA A 279 -1.50 8.25 -14.24
CA ALA A 279 -0.46 8.96 -13.49
C ALA A 279 0.60 8.05 -12.87
N ALA A 280 0.15 6.99 -12.21
CA ALA A 280 1.06 6.04 -11.57
C ALA A 280 1.96 5.34 -12.59
N LEU A 281 1.39 4.92 -13.73
CA LEU A 281 2.14 4.31 -14.83
C LEU A 281 3.17 5.27 -15.42
N VAL A 282 2.80 6.52 -15.68
CA VAL A 282 3.75 7.51 -16.22
C VAL A 282 4.88 7.80 -15.22
N GLN A 283 4.59 7.91 -13.92
CA GLN A 283 5.63 8.04 -12.90
C GLN A 283 6.51 6.78 -12.84
N PHE A 284 5.94 5.59 -12.94
CA PHE A 284 6.70 4.34 -13.02
C PHE A 284 7.66 4.37 -14.22
N LEU A 285 7.17 4.73 -15.42
CA LEU A 285 8.00 4.87 -16.61
C LEU A 285 9.17 5.83 -16.37
N ARG A 286 8.88 7.00 -15.78
CA ARG A 286 9.88 8.04 -15.56
C ARG A 286 10.98 7.67 -14.56
N TYR A 287 10.62 7.03 -13.45
CA TYR A 287 11.55 6.82 -12.32
C TYR A 287 12.07 5.39 -12.22
N HIS A 288 11.43 4.44 -12.89
CA HIS A 288 11.71 3.03 -12.70
C HIS A 288 11.90 2.24 -13.99
N ALA A 289 11.27 2.61 -15.13
CA ALA A 289 11.34 1.79 -16.33
C ALA A 289 12.77 1.61 -16.89
N ARG A 290 13.65 2.61 -16.74
CA ARG A 290 15.08 2.46 -17.14
C ARG A 290 15.78 1.26 -16.50
N LYS A 291 15.34 0.81 -15.33
CA LYS A 291 15.91 -0.38 -14.65
C LYS A 291 15.61 -1.69 -15.39
N PHE A 292 14.70 -1.66 -16.35
CA PHE A 292 14.30 -2.80 -17.16
C PHE A 292 14.80 -2.67 -18.61
N GLU A 293 15.49 -1.57 -18.96
CA GLU A 293 16.16 -1.43 -20.26
C GLU A 293 17.12 -2.62 -20.46
N HIS A 294 17.05 -3.24 -21.63
CA HIS A 294 17.76 -4.48 -22.01
C HIS A 294 17.25 -5.79 -21.36
N GLY A 295 16.17 -5.75 -20.57
CA GLY A 295 15.47 -6.93 -20.08
C GLY A 295 14.41 -7.47 -21.06
N PRO A 296 13.74 -8.59 -20.71
CA PRO A 296 12.59 -9.07 -21.47
C PRO A 296 11.43 -8.06 -21.41
N VAL A 297 10.51 -8.13 -22.37
CA VAL A 297 9.32 -7.29 -22.39
C VAL A 297 8.38 -7.69 -21.25
N HIS A 298 7.86 -6.71 -20.53
CA HIS A 298 6.83 -6.87 -19.50
C HIS A 298 5.56 -6.14 -19.96
N THR A 299 4.43 -6.85 -20.06
CA THR A 299 3.15 -6.24 -20.44
C THR A 299 2.33 -5.88 -19.20
N LEU A 300 2.11 -4.58 -18.96
CA LEU A 300 1.36 -4.04 -17.84
C LEU A 300 -0.09 -3.79 -18.25
N PHE A 301 -1.02 -4.51 -17.63
CA PHE A 301 -2.46 -4.35 -17.82
C PHE A 301 -3.03 -3.42 -16.75
N ALA A 302 -3.62 -2.30 -17.15
CA ALA A 302 -4.32 -1.39 -16.26
C ALA A 302 -5.68 -1.02 -16.86
N GLY A 303 -6.72 -1.05 -16.03
CA GLY A 303 -8.07 -0.78 -16.51
C GLY A 303 -9.11 -1.68 -15.90
N ARG A 304 -10.36 -1.49 -16.33
CA ARG A 304 -11.52 -2.29 -15.89
C ARG A 304 -11.97 -3.28 -16.93
N ASP A 305 -11.72 -2.96 -18.19
CA ASP A 305 -12.20 -3.75 -19.32
C ASP A 305 -11.13 -4.73 -19.77
N ILE A 306 -10.24 -5.10 -18.83
CA ILE A 306 -9.20 -6.11 -19.04
C ILE A 306 -9.85 -7.45 -19.29
N CYS A 307 -9.41 -8.16 -20.33
CA CYS A 307 -9.88 -9.52 -20.60
C CYS A 307 -8.78 -10.57 -20.39
N LEU A 308 -9.20 -11.75 -19.92
CA LEU A 308 -8.30 -12.85 -19.60
C LEU A 308 -7.55 -13.38 -20.83
N GLU A 309 -8.19 -13.35 -22.00
CA GLU A 309 -7.58 -13.80 -23.26
C GLU A 309 -6.33 -12.98 -23.61
N ARG A 310 -6.38 -11.65 -23.45
CA ARG A 310 -5.21 -10.79 -23.70
C ARG A 310 -4.13 -10.96 -22.65
N ILE A 311 -4.51 -11.14 -21.37
CA ILE A 311 -3.54 -11.44 -20.30
C ILE A 311 -2.77 -12.72 -20.64
N ASN A 312 -3.47 -13.78 -21.03
CA ASN A 312 -2.86 -15.08 -21.34
C ASN A 312 -1.99 -15.06 -22.61
N ALA A 313 -2.29 -14.17 -23.56
CA ALA A 313 -1.53 -14.02 -24.79
C ALA A 313 -0.30 -13.11 -24.67
N ALA A 314 -0.19 -12.33 -23.59
CA ALA A 314 0.87 -11.34 -23.42
C ALA A 314 2.17 -11.92 -22.87
N GLU A 315 3.29 -11.29 -23.22
CA GLU A 315 4.60 -11.65 -22.71
C GLU A 315 4.79 -11.08 -21.30
N ARG A 316 5.03 -11.98 -20.32
CA ARG A 316 5.19 -11.65 -18.89
C ARG A 316 4.13 -10.63 -18.40
N PRO A 317 2.85 -11.02 -18.33
CA PRO A 317 1.78 -10.11 -17.94
C PRO A 317 1.91 -9.67 -16.48
N PHE A 318 1.55 -8.41 -16.20
CA PHE A 318 1.43 -7.83 -14.85
C PHE A 318 0.13 -7.05 -14.71
N LEU A 319 -0.57 -7.22 -13.60
CA LEU A 319 -1.85 -6.59 -13.34
C LEU A 319 -1.68 -5.38 -12.45
N ILE A 320 -2.09 -4.20 -12.91
CA ILE A 320 -1.80 -2.92 -12.25
C ILE A 320 -3.09 -2.27 -11.73
N GLY A 321 -3.17 -2.17 -10.40
CA GLY A 321 -4.22 -1.46 -9.68
C GLY A 321 -5.49 -2.29 -9.44
N ASN A 322 -6.26 -1.90 -8.43
CA ASN A 322 -7.39 -2.69 -7.90
C ASN A 322 -8.48 -3.05 -8.91
N CYS A 323 -8.56 -2.34 -10.04
CA CYS A 323 -9.49 -2.68 -11.13
C CYS A 323 -9.14 -4.01 -11.81
N ALA A 324 -7.87 -4.42 -11.79
CA ALA A 324 -7.40 -5.69 -12.33
C ALA A 324 -7.44 -6.85 -11.32
N ALA A 325 -7.92 -6.62 -10.08
CA ALA A 325 -7.84 -7.59 -8.99
C ALA A 325 -8.61 -8.90 -9.23
N ALA A 326 -9.65 -8.88 -10.09
CA ALA A 326 -10.39 -10.07 -10.48
C ALA A 326 -9.51 -11.11 -11.20
N PHE A 327 -8.41 -10.66 -11.81
CA PHE A 327 -7.50 -11.51 -12.57
C PHE A 327 -6.24 -11.90 -11.80
N ARG A 328 -6.14 -11.63 -10.49
CA ARG A 328 -4.92 -11.85 -9.69
C ARG A 328 -4.36 -13.28 -9.70
N GLY A 329 -5.16 -14.27 -10.09
CA GLY A 329 -4.71 -15.66 -10.29
C GLY A 329 -4.06 -15.93 -11.66
N ALA A 330 -4.20 -15.02 -12.62
CA ALA A 330 -3.68 -15.16 -13.98
C ALA A 330 -2.28 -14.56 -14.16
N ALA A 331 -1.91 -13.55 -13.36
CA ALA A 331 -0.63 -12.87 -13.45
C ALA A 331 -0.29 -12.11 -12.16
N PRO A 332 1.01 -11.80 -11.89
CA PRO A 332 1.41 -11.02 -10.72
C PRO A 332 0.67 -9.69 -10.62
N PHE A 333 0.21 -9.34 -9.42
CA PHE A 333 -0.74 -8.25 -9.19
C PHE A 333 -0.18 -7.16 -8.28
N CYS A 334 -0.08 -5.94 -8.81
CA CYS A 334 0.26 -4.73 -8.07
C CYS A 334 -1.01 -4.06 -7.51
N LYS A 335 -1.29 -4.25 -6.22
CA LYS A 335 -2.40 -3.63 -5.48
C LYS A 335 -2.28 -2.09 -5.45
N GLY A 336 -3.41 -1.40 -5.54
CA GLY A 336 -3.52 0.05 -5.27
C GLY A 336 -4.58 0.79 -6.10
N CYS A 337 -5.00 1.99 -5.64
CA CYS A 337 -5.97 2.84 -6.33
C CYS A 337 -5.66 4.35 -6.13
N PRO A 338 -4.67 4.90 -6.87
CA PRO A 338 -3.81 4.21 -7.83
C PRO A 338 -2.67 3.42 -7.16
N PRO A 339 -2.04 2.47 -7.86
CA PRO A 339 -0.84 1.79 -7.37
C PRO A 339 0.36 2.74 -7.22
N ILE A 340 1.26 2.43 -6.29
CA ILE A 340 2.46 3.24 -6.04
C ILE A 340 3.52 2.85 -7.09
N PRO A 341 4.16 3.82 -7.79
CA PRO A 341 5.14 3.53 -8.84
C PRO A 341 6.28 2.58 -8.44
N SER A 342 6.78 2.70 -7.21
CA SER A 342 7.84 1.82 -6.71
C SER A 342 7.36 0.38 -6.46
N GLU A 343 6.09 0.18 -6.13
CA GLU A 343 5.49 -1.15 -5.94
C GLU A 343 5.19 -1.81 -7.30
N ILE A 344 4.84 -1.02 -8.34
CA ILE A 344 4.81 -1.52 -9.73
C ILE A 344 6.18 -2.10 -10.08
N ALA A 345 7.27 -1.36 -9.83
CA ALA A 345 8.62 -1.82 -10.10
C ALA A 345 9.01 -3.10 -9.35
N LYS A 346 8.63 -3.24 -8.07
CA LYS A 346 8.87 -4.46 -7.29
C LYS A 346 8.09 -5.66 -7.82
N THR A 347 6.81 -5.43 -8.16
CA THR A 347 5.95 -6.47 -8.75
C THR A 347 6.59 -7.01 -10.03
N LEU A 348 7.10 -6.13 -10.90
CA LEU A 348 7.80 -6.52 -12.14
C LEU A 348 9.08 -7.34 -11.90
N LYS A 349 9.80 -7.07 -10.80
CA LYS A 349 11.00 -7.83 -10.43
C LYS A 349 10.70 -9.18 -9.79
N GLY A 350 9.42 -9.51 -9.54
CA GLY A 350 9.04 -10.71 -8.80
C GLY A 350 9.35 -10.64 -7.30
N GLU A 351 9.69 -9.45 -6.78
CA GLU A 351 9.85 -9.20 -5.35
C GLU A 351 8.45 -9.20 -4.73
N SER A 352 7.98 -10.37 -4.30
CA SER A 352 6.67 -10.51 -3.63
C SER A 352 6.61 -9.75 -2.30
N GLY A 353 7.78 -9.34 -1.77
CA GLY A 353 7.93 -8.81 -0.42
C GLY A 353 7.78 -9.89 0.65
N VAL A 354 7.50 -11.13 0.25
CA VAL A 354 7.42 -12.29 1.14
C VAL A 354 8.82 -12.71 1.54
N LYS A 355 9.01 -12.82 2.85
CA LYS A 355 10.25 -13.24 3.48
C LYS A 355 10.02 -14.53 4.23
N ILE A 356 10.98 -15.46 4.13
CA ILE A 356 11.09 -16.60 5.04
C ILE A 356 12.28 -16.34 5.95
N GLN A 357 12.06 -16.37 7.26
CA GLN A 357 13.11 -16.30 8.27
C GLN A 357 13.16 -17.62 9.05
N TYR A 358 14.35 -18.20 9.17
CA TYR A 358 14.58 -19.37 10.00
C TYR A 358 14.89 -18.94 11.43
N LEU A 359 14.11 -19.41 12.40
CA LEU A 359 14.27 -19.02 13.81
C LEU A 359 14.96 -20.10 14.67
N GLY A 360 15.23 -21.27 14.08
CA GLY A 360 15.92 -22.39 14.74
C GLY A 360 15.04 -23.63 14.84
N HIS A 361 15.66 -24.81 14.88
CA HIS A 361 14.98 -26.11 14.89
C HIS A 361 13.98 -26.30 13.73
N ALA A 362 12.67 -26.29 13.99
CA ALA A 362 11.59 -26.31 12.98
C ALA A 362 10.82 -24.97 12.91
N CYS A 363 11.28 -23.93 13.62
CA CYS A 363 10.57 -22.67 13.71
C CYS A 363 10.88 -21.76 12.52
N PHE A 364 9.85 -21.36 11.78
CA PHE A 364 9.95 -20.43 10.64
C PHE A 364 8.93 -19.29 10.74
N LEU A 365 9.35 -18.10 10.32
CA LEU A 365 8.46 -16.95 10.15
C LEU A 365 8.36 -16.58 8.67
N ILE A 366 7.17 -16.72 8.10
CA ILE A 366 6.83 -16.25 6.75
C ILE A 366 6.12 -14.91 6.91
N SER A 367 6.60 -13.84 6.26
CA SER A 367 6.04 -12.50 6.47
C SER A 367 5.99 -11.66 5.21
N SER A 368 4.93 -10.85 5.09
CA SER A 368 4.81 -9.72 4.16
C SER A 368 4.70 -8.39 4.94
N LYS A 369 4.23 -7.33 4.27
CA LYS A 369 3.87 -6.07 4.95
C LYS A 369 2.60 -6.20 5.80
N GLU A 370 1.68 -7.09 5.43
CA GLU A 370 0.31 -7.14 5.97
C GLU A 370 0.12 -8.35 6.91
N TYR A 371 0.74 -9.50 6.62
CA TYR A 371 0.58 -10.73 7.40
C TYR A 371 1.91 -11.35 7.83
N SER A 372 1.88 -12.12 8.92
CA SER A 372 2.99 -12.97 9.34
C SER A 372 2.49 -14.32 9.88
N VAL A 373 3.05 -15.40 9.34
CA VAL A 373 2.74 -16.79 9.68
C VAL A 373 3.94 -17.40 10.38
N LEU A 374 3.78 -17.74 11.64
CA LEU A 374 4.79 -18.42 12.45
C LEU A 374 4.48 -19.91 12.50
N ILE A 375 5.44 -20.76 12.18
CA ILE A 375 5.26 -22.22 12.16
C ILE A 375 6.13 -22.84 13.26
N ASP A 376 5.56 -23.76 14.05
CA ASP A 376 6.21 -24.56 15.10
C ASP A 376 7.11 -23.74 16.06
N PRO A 377 6.54 -22.82 16.86
CA PRO A 377 7.29 -21.82 17.61
C PRO A 377 7.94 -22.34 18.90
N PHE A 378 8.91 -23.24 18.76
CA PHE A 378 9.79 -23.66 19.85
C PHE A 378 10.94 -22.67 20.06
N LEU A 379 10.79 -21.76 21.04
CA LEU A 379 11.74 -20.66 21.27
C LEU A 379 12.33 -20.67 22.68
N THR A 380 11.54 -20.84 23.74
CA THR A 380 12.01 -20.66 25.14
C THR A 380 13.15 -21.61 25.53
N ASP A 381 13.08 -22.89 25.18
CA ASP A 381 14.09 -23.90 25.52
C ASP A 381 14.94 -24.34 24.32
N ASN A 382 14.86 -23.60 23.22
CA ASN A 382 15.57 -23.92 22.00
C ASN A 382 16.96 -23.26 22.01
N PRO A 383 18.06 -24.05 22.08
CA PRO A 383 19.42 -23.50 22.12
C PRO A 383 19.83 -22.78 20.83
N GLN A 384 19.09 -22.97 19.73
CA GLN A 384 19.30 -22.29 18.46
C GLN A 384 18.37 -21.09 18.25
N ALA A 385 17.43 -20.80 19.17
CA ALA A 385 16.43 -19.76 18.96
C ALA A 385 17.08 -18.40 18.64
N ALA A 386 16.72 -17.83 17.50
CA ALA A 386 17.23 -16.54 17.06
C ALA A 386 16.58 -15.34 17.76
N VAL A 387 15.41 -15.56 18.37
CA VAL A 387 14.54 -14.56 18.95
C VAL A 387 13.84 -15.13 20.17
N LYS A 388 13.41 -14.26 21.09
CA LYS A 388 12.61 -14.69 22.23
C LYS A 388 11.12 -14.70 21.89
N PRO A 389 10.29 -15.51 22.58
CA PRO A 389 8.86 -15.57 22.32
C PRO A 389 8.15 -14.22 22.43
N ASP A 390 8.59 -13.32 23.31
CA ASP A 390 8.03 -11.98 23.54
C ASP A 390 8.32 -10.97 22.43
N GLU A 391 9.33 -11.22 21.60
CA GLU A 391 9.76 -10.35 20.51
C GLU A 391 9.04 -10.64 19.18
N VAL A 392 8.51 -11.86 19.02
CA VAL A 392 7.90 -12.30 17.76
C VAL A 392 6.53 -11.64 17.54
N ARG A 393 6.24 -11.20 16.32
CA ARG A 393 4.89 -10.75 15.93
C ARG A 393 4.34 -11.67 14.85
N ALA A 394 3.29 -12.40 15.20
CA ALA A 394 2.59 -13.32 14.31
C ALA A 394 1.11 -12.90 14.21
N THR A 395 0.57 -12.86 12.99
CA THR A 395 -0.88 -12.77 12.78
C THR A 395 -1.53 -14.14 12.75
N HIS A 396 -0.77 -15.18 12.37
CA HIS A 396 -1.21 -16.56 12.36
C HIS A 396 -0.09 -17.48 12.85
N ILE A 397 -0.47 -18.60 13.48
CA ILE A 397 0.47 -19.61 13.97
C ILE A 397 0.04 -20.98 13.43
N LEU A 398 0.97 -21.78 12.91
CA LEU A 398 0.71 -23.14 12.46
C LEU A 398 1.49 -24.10 13.36
N VAL A 399 0.81 -25.12 13.88
CA VAL A 399 1.44 -26.16 14.70
C VAL A 399 1.24 -27.51 14.03
N THR A 400 2.35 -28.11 13.59
CA THR A 400 2.36 -29.37 12.86
C THR A 400 1.92 -30.53 13.74
N HIS A 401 2.32 -30.51 15.01
CA HIS A 401 1.98 -31.52 16.00
C HIS A 401 2.29 -31.07 17.43
N GLY A 402 1.82 -31.84 18.42
CA GLY A 402 1.85 -31.47 19.84
C GLY A 402 3.12 -31.82 20.63
N HIS A 403 4.23 -32.22 19.99
CA HIS A 403 5.50 -32.37 20.73
C HIS A 403 6.05 -31.00 21.14
N GLY A 404 6.75 -30.95 22.28
CA GLY A 404 7.16 -29.69 22.91
C GLY A 404 8.12 -28.84 22.07
N ASP A 405 8.93 -29.49 21.24
CA ASP A 405 9.85 -28.90 20.27
C ASP A 405 9.17 -28.37 18.99
N HIS A 406 7.84 -28.48 18.89
CA HIS A 406 7.02 -27.86 17.83
C HIS A 406 5.91 -26.98 18.40
N LEU A 407 5.14 -27.50 19.36
CA LEU A 407 4.09 -26.73 20.05
C LEU A 407 4.68 -25.49 20.73
N GLY A 408 5.79 -25.68 21.44
CA GLY A 408 6.60 -24.63 22.07
C GLY A 408 5.77 -23.53 22.74
N ASP A 409 6.03 -22.31 22.32
CA ASP A 409 5.46 -21.08 22.87
C ASP A 409 4.17 -20.64 22.14
N ALA A 410 3.56 -21.50 21.32
CA ALA A 410 2.46 -21.13 20.44
C ALA A 410 1.28 -20.50 21.19
N ALA A 411 0.87 -21.08 22.31
CA ALA A 411 -0.24 -20.56 23.11
C ALA A 411 0.08 -19.18 23.71
N GLN A 412 1.28 -19.00 24.25
CA GLN A 412 1.73 -17.72 24.81
C GLN A 412 1.75 -16.62 23.74
N ILE A 413 2.29 -16.93 22.55
CA ILE A 413 2.38 -15.97 21.45
C ILE A 413 0.98 -15.64 20.94
N ALA A 414 0.12 -16.64 20.73
CA ALA A 414 -1.25 -16.44 20.26
C ALA A 414 -2.06 -15.53 21.20
N GLN A 415 -2.00 -15.77 22.51
CA GLN A 415 -2.68 -14.94 23.51
C GLN A 415 -2.21 -13.48 23.48
N ARG A 416 -0.89 -13.26 23.30
CA ARG A 416 -0.32 -11.91 23.26
C ARG A 416 -0.69 -11.17 21.97
N THR A 417 -0.59 -11.84 20.82
CA THR A 417 -0.71 -11.18 19.51
C THR A 417 -2.13 -11.22 18.96
N GLY A 418 -3.01 -12.06 19.50
CA GLY A 418 -4.32 -12.36 18.92
C GLY A 418 -4.25 -13.23 17.67
N ALA A 419 -3.13 -13.95 17.47
CA ALA A 419 -2.95 -14.78 16.28
C ALA A 419 -3.95 -15.95 16.24
N THR A 420 -4.44 -16.26 15.04
CA THR A 420 -5.20 -17.49 14.80
C THR A 420 -4.24 -18.66 14.64
N VAL A 421 -4.46 -19.70 15.45
CA VAL A 421 -3.68 -20.95 15.42
C VAL A 421 -4.33 -21.94 14.46
N TYR A 422 -3.54 -22.62 13.63
CA TYR A 422 -3.97 -23.73 12.80
C TYR A 422 -3.36 -25.02 13.32
N ALA A 423 -4.20 -25.99 13.66
CA ALA A 423 -3.78 -27.27 14.22
C ALA A 423 -4.74 -28.40 13.82
N THR A 424 -4.27 -29.65 13.93
CA THR A 424 -5.13 -30.83 13.77
C THR A 424 -6.12 -30.95 14.92
N VAL A 425 -7.23 -31.67 14.71
CA VAL A 425 -8.35 -31.78 15.66
C VAL A 425 -7.92 -32.07 17.10
N GLU A 426 -7.00 -33.01 17.31
CA GLU A 426 -6.52 -33.37 18.64
C GLU A 426 -5.49 -32.38 19.17
N THR A 427 -4.58 -31.89 18.33
CA THR A 427 -3.57 -30.89 18.70
C THR A 427 -4.22 -29.57 19.12
N ALA A 428 -5.34 -29.19 18.49
CA ALA A 428 -6.13 -28.02 18.86
C ALA A 428 -6.60 -28.04 20.32
N LYS A 429 -6.77 -29.23 20.92
CA LYS A 429 -7.19 -29.40 22.32
C LYS A 429 -6.10 -29.01 23.33
N LEU A 430 -4.87 -28.81 22.88
CA LEU A 430 -3.76 -28.36 23.73
C LEU A 430 -3.79 -26.86 23.99
N PHE A 431 -4.56 -26.10 23.21
CA PHE A 431 -4.64 -24.65 23.36
C PHE A 431 -5.67 -24.27 24.43
N PRO A 432 -5.33 -23.32 25.32
CA PRO A 432 -6.25 -22.88 26.37
C PRO A 432 -7.43 -22.08 25.79
N GLU A 433 -8.49 -21.95 26.58
CA GLU A 433 -9.60 -21.05 26.24
C GLU A 433 -9.10 -19.61 25.99
N GLY A 434 -9.72 -18.93 25.02
CA GLY A 434 -9.37 -17.58 24.60
C GLY A 434 -8.34 -17.50 23.47
N VAL A 435 -7.70 -18.61 23.10
CA VAL A 435 -6.91 -18.69 21.85
C VAL A 435 -7.84 -19.00 20.68
N SER A 436 -7.75 -18.20 19.61
CA SER A 436 -8.45 -18.49 18.35
C SER A 436 -7.77 -19.67 17.66
N VAL A 437 -8.47 -20.79 17.50
CA VAL A 437 -7.94 -21.98 16.84
C VAL A 437 -8.84 -22.36 15.67
N GLU A 438 -8.27 -22.35 14.47
CA GLU A 438 -8.86 -22.85 13.25
C GLU A 438 -8.44 -24.31 13.05
N VAL A 439 -9.42 -25.22 13.08
CA VAL A 439 -9.16 -26.66 13.10
C VAL A 439 -9.16 -27.22 11.68
N GLY A 440 -8.09 -27.94 11.34
CA GLY A 440 -8.00 -28.73 10.11
C GLY A 440 -7.68 -30.20 10.38
N GLN A 441 -7.55 -30.97 9.31
CA GLN A 441 -7.08 -32.35 9.36
C GLN A 441 -6.38 -32.72 8.05
N ILE A 442 -5.53 -33.75 8.07
CA ILE A 442 -4.74 -34.22 6.93
C ILE A 442 -5.58 -34.32 5.64
N GLY A 443 -5.07 -33.73 4.56
CA GLY A 443 -5.72 -33.63 3.25
C GLY A 443 -6.63 -32.41 3.09
N GLY A 444 -7.12 -31.85 4.20
CA GLY A 444 -7.98 -30.68 4.22
C GLY A 444 -7.22 -29.37 3.92
N SER A 445 -7.94 -28.42 3.32
CA SER A 445 -7.46 -27.05 3.12
C SER A 445 -8.40 -26.05 3.76
N VAL A 446 -7.83 -25.03 4.40
CA VAL A 446 -8.57 -23.97 5.09
C VAL A 446 -8.18 -22.62 4.48
N PRO A 447 -9.15 -21.77 4.11
CA PRO A 447 -8.86 -20.41 3.64
C PRO A 447 -8.30 -19.55 4.77
N ALA A 448 -7.38 -18.64 4.44
CA ALA A 448 -6.80 -17.67 5.37
C ALA A 448 -6.75 -16.28 4.71
N GLU A 449 -6.64 -15.22 5.50
CA GLU A 449 -6.60 -13.85 4.95
C GLU A 449 -5.40 -13.61 4.03
N PHE A 450 -4.29 -14.30 4.28
CA PHE A 450 -3.08 -14.28 3.46
C PHE A 450 -3.10 -15.25 2.26
N GLY A 451 -4.11 -16.14 2.18
CA GLY A 451 -4.21 -17.17 1.14
C GLY A 451 -4.88 -18.45 1.64
N ARG A 452 -4.12 -19.53 1.83
CA ARG A 452 -4.66 -20.86 2.16
C ARG A 452 -3.65 -21.72 2.92
N VAL A 453 -4.13 -22.54 3.84
CA VAL A 453 -3.35 -23.54 4.58
C VAL A 453 -3.89 -24.93 4.28
N LYS A 454 -3.05 -25.81 3.72
CA LYS A 454 -3.39 -27.22 3.47
C LYS A 454 -2.59 -28.12 4.42
N PHE A 455 -3.28 -29.01 5.10
CA PHE A 455 -2.68 -30.00 6.00
C PHE A 455 -2.25 -31.21 5.18
N THR A 456 -0.99 -31.61 5.28
CA THR A 456 -0.41 -32.73 4.54
C THR A 456 -0.08 -33.88 5.47
N ALA A 457 -0.03 -35.10 4.94
CA ALA A 457 0.33 -36.27 5.74
C ALA A 457 1.78 -36.17 6.22
N ALA A 458 2.02 -36.62 7.45
CA ALA A 458 3.35 -36.81 8.01
C ALA A 458 3.39 -38.16 8.75
N ALA A 459 4.47 -38.92 8.60
CA ALA A 459 4.69 -40.16 9.36
C ALA A 459 5.45 -39.85 10.66
N HIS A 460 4.73 -39.35 11.65
CA HIS A 460 5.25 -39.06 12.99
C HIS A 460 4.13 -39.10 14.04
N GLY A 461 4.49 -39.16 15.33
CA GLY A 461 3.55 -39.06 16.44
C GLY A 461 3.17 -37.60 16.72
N SER A 462 2.01 -37.34 17.35
CA SER A 462 1.58 -35.96 17.65
C SER A 462 1.73 -35.52 19.11
N GLY A 463 2.23 -36.38 20.00
CA GLY A 463 2.29 -36.08 21.44
C GLY A 463 0.94 -35.99 22.15
N VAL A 464 -0.18 -36.07 21.42
CA VAL A 464 -1.56 -36.06 21.94
C VAL A 464 -2.25 -37.36 21.55
N GLY A 465 -2.96 -37.97 22.50
CA GLY A 465 -3.69 -39.22 22.27
C GLY A 465 -4.68 -39.11 21.11
N GLY A 466 -4.52 -39.97 20.10
CA GLY A 466 -5.34 -39.97 18.88
C GLY A 466 -4.96 -38.89 17.85
N GLY A 467 -4.02 -38.01 18.17
CA GLY A 467 -3.58 -36.94 17.27
C GLY A 467 -2.62 -37.42 16.19
N LEU A 468 -2.74 -36.83 15.01
CA LEU A 468 -1.85 -37.06 13.88
C LEU A 468 -0.94 -35.86 13.67
N ALA A 469 0.34 -36.13 13.42
CA ALA A 469 1.27 -35.11 12.94
C ALA A 469 0.95 -34.77 11.48
N CYS A 470 1.22 -33.54 11.08
CA CYS A 470 1.05 -33.10 9.70
C CYS A 470 2.22 -32.23 9.23
N GLY A 471 2.33 -32.03 7.92
CA GLY A 471 3.00 -30.87 7.35
C GLY A 471 1.98 -29.84 6.86
N PHE A 472 2.45 -28.71 6.35
CA PHE A 472 1.62 -27.66 5.76
C PHE A 472 2.08 -27.26 4.37
N VAL A 473 1.16 -27.14 3.42
CA VAL A 473 1.37 -26.25 2.26
C VAL A 473 0.68 -24.93 2.57
N VAL A 474 1.49 -23.88 2.71
CA VAL A 474 1.06 -22.51 2.98
C VAL A 474 1.12 -21.74 1.67
N GLU A 475 -0.05 -21.41 1.14
CA GLU A 475 -0.19 -20.47 0.02
C GLU A 475 -0.30 -19.07 0.63
N PHE A 476 0.79 -18.30 0.52
CA PHE A 476 0.98 -17.01 1.15
C PHE A 476 1.27 -15.96 0.08
N GLU A 477 0.30 -15.07 -0.16
CA GLU A 477 0.40 -13.98 -1.15
C GLU A 477 0.89 -14.44 -2.54
N GLY A 478 0.44 -15.62 -2.98
CA GLY A 478 0.77 -16.20 -4.29
C GLY A 478 2.06 -17.01 -4.34
N LYS A 479 2.75 -17.18 -3.20
CA LYS A 479 3.89 -18.11 -3.04
C LYS A 479 3.44 -19.36 -2.27
N LYS A 480 3.99 -20.51 -2.59
CA LYS A 480 3.69 -21.79 -1.91
C LYS A 480 4.90 -22.27 -1.13
N VAL A 481 4.78 -22.33 0.19
CA VAL A 481 5.79 -22.86 1.09
C VAL A 481 5.30 -24.17 1.68
N TYR A 482 6.05 -25.26 1.49
CA TYR A 482 5.79 -26.53 2.14
C TYR A 482 6.64 -26.66 3.40
N HIS A 483 6.01 -26.80 4.55
CA HIS A 483 6.66 -27.17 5.80
C HIS A 483 6.37 -28.64 6.10
N ALA A 484 7.38 -29.51 6.06
CA ALA A 484 7.15 -30.95 6.20
C ALA A 484 6.72 -31.37 7.61
N GLY A 485 6.97 -30.52 8.62
CA GLY A 485 6.91 -30.93 10.01
C GLY A 485 7.93 -32.02 10.31
N ASP A 486 7.74 -32.70 11.43
CA ASP A 486 8.47 -33.93 11.69
C ASP A 486 7.82 -35.09 10.95
N THR A 487 8.63 -35.77 10.16
CA THR A 487 8.17 -36.91 9.37
C THR A 487 9.34 -37.80 8.95
N GLY A 488 9.08 -39.10 8.84
CA GLY A 488 9.84 -39.99 7.98
C GLY A 488 9.52 -39.77 6.48
N LEU A 489 10.21 -40.51 5.60
CA LEU A 489 9.89 -40.49 4.18
C LEU A 489 8.57 -41.23 3.91
N ILE A 490 7.64 -40.58 3.23
CA ILE A 490 6.36 -41.17 2.81
C ILE A 490 6.10 -40.92 1.33
N MET A 491 5.37 -41.83 0.68
CA MET A 491 5.03 -41.70 -0.74
C MET A 491 4.12 -40.50 -1.04
N ASP A 492 3.31 -40.06 -0.08
CA ASP A 492 2.41 -38.90 -0.24
C ASP A 492 3.15 -37.60 -0.59
N MET A 493 4.45 -37.51 -0.28
CA MET A 493 5.27 -36.37 -0.70
C MET A 493 5.36 -36.22 -2.22
N ALA A 494 5.16 -37.31 -3.00
CA ALA A 494 5.11 -37.24 -4.46
C ALA A 494 3.88 -36.48 -4.98
N LEU A 495 2.79 -36.43 -4.20
CA LEU A 495 1.60 -35.65 -4.54
C LEU A 495 1.85 -34.14 -4.50
N LEU A 496 2.95 -33.70 -3.86
CA LEU A 496 3.31 -32.30 -3.75
C LEU A 496 3.99 -31.75 -5.02
N GLU A 497 4.38 -32.61 -5.97
CA GLU A 497 4.87 -32.16 -7.28
C GLU A 497 3.80 -31.29 -7.99
N GLU A 498 2.53 -31.72 -7.95
CA GLU A 498 1.41 -30.98 -8.55
C GLU A 498 1.12 -29.65 -7.83
N GLU A 499 1.56 -29.49 -6.58
CA GLU A 499 1.42 -28.23 -5.87
C GLU A 499 2.38 -27.17 -6.40
N SER A 500 3.43 -27.52 -7.15
CA SER A 500 4.43 -26.58 -7.67
C SER A 500 5.02 -25.69 -6.56
N VAL A 501 5.50 -26.34 -5.50
CA VAL A 501 6.03 -25.68 -4.29
C VAL A 501 7.21 -24.77 -4.63
N ASP A 502 7.17 -23.51 -4.19
CA ASP A 502 8.29 -22.58 -4.36
C ASP A 502 9.44 -22.92 -3.40
N VAL A 503 9.11 -23.17 -2.12
CA VAL A 503 10.12 -23.53 -1.10
C VAL A 503 9.62 -24.69 -0.23
N ALA A 504 10.44 -25.72 -0.10
CA ALA A 504 10.21 -26.81 0.85
C ALA A 504 11.16 -26.73 2.05
N LEU A 505 10.60 -26.79 3.27
CA LEU A 505 11.31 -26.82 4.54
C LEU A 505 11.34 -28.28 5.01
N ILE A 506 12.52 -28.90 5.00
CA ILE A 506 12.68 -30.36 5.08
C ILE A 506 13.53 -30.75 6.30
N PRO A 507 13.05 -31.64 7.19
CA PRO A 507 13.84 -32.10 8.32
C PRO A 507 14.97 -33.02 7.84
N ILE A 508 16.18 -32.84 8.37
CA ILE A 508 17.35 -33.68 8.02
C ILE A 508 17.99 -34.37 9.23
N GLY A 509 17.44 -34.20 10.44
CA GLY A 509 18.06 -34.58 11.70
C GLY A 509 18.34 -36.06 11.93
N ASP A 510 17.71 -36.96 11.16
CA ASP A 510 17.67 -38.41 11.42
C ASP A 510 17.04 -38.71 12.80
N LYS A 511 17.10 -39.97 13.24
CA LYS A 511 16.64 -40.53 14.54
C LYS A 511 15.15 -40.38 14.85
N PHE A 512 14.62 -39.16 14.81
CA PHE A 512 13.23 -38.80 15.03
C PHE A 512 12.52 -38.40 13.73
N THR A 513 13.28 -37.92 12.74
CA THR A 513 12.81 -37.51 11.41
C THR A 513 13.58 -38.22 10.29
N MET A 514 13.33 -37.84 9.03
CA MET A 514 14.25 -38.16 7.93
C MET A 514 15.69 -37.74 8.26
N GLY A 515 16.64 -38.61 7.92
CA GLY A 515 18.06 -38.25 7.78
C GLY A 515 18.35 -37.69 6.38
N PRO A 516 19.57 -37.20 6.11
CA PRO A 516 19.91 -36.50 4.86
C PRO A 516 19.61 -37.31 3.59
N LYS A 517 19.80 -38.63 3.61
CA LYS A 517 19.54 -39.52 2.47
C LYS A 517 18.06 -39.59 2.10
N ASP A 518 17.19 -39.71 3.09
CA ASP A 518 15.74 -39.78 2.86
C ASP A 518 15.16 -38.38 2.59
N ALA A 519 15.70 -37.34 3.22
CA ALA A 519 15.37 -35.95 2.88
C ALA A 519 15.68 -35.62 1.41
N LEU A 520 16.79 -36.11 0.85
CA LEU A 520 17.08 -36.00 -0.59
C LEU A 520 16.01 -36.72 -1.45
N ARG A 521 15.54 -37.89 -1.01
CA ARG A 521 14.48 -38.63 -1.72
C ARG A 521 13.15 -37.87 -1.65
N ALA A 522 12.85 -37.22 -0.53
CA ALA A 522 11.70 -36.34 -0.41
C ALA A 522 11.78 -35.16 -1.39
N VAL A 523 12.93 -34.50 -1.50
CA VAL A 523 13.14 -33.40 -2.49
C VAL A 523 12.91 -33.90 -3.92
N LYS A 524 13.37 -35.11 -4.28
CA LYS A 524 13.11 -35.71 -5.60
C LYS A 524 11.63 -35.98 -5.88
N MET A 525 10.85 -36.27 -4.84
CA MET A 525 9.40 -36.48 -4.94
C MET A 525 8.64 -35.15 -5.05
N ILE A 526 9.03 -34.14 -4.27
CA ILE A 526 8.33 -32.86 -4.17
C ILE A 526 8.68 -31.92 -5.35
N LYS A 527 9.93 -31.99 -5.84
CA LYS A 527 10.51 -31.11 -6.87
C LYS A 527 10.24 -29.62 -6.62
N PRO A 528 10.56 -29.08 -5.43
CA PRO A 528 10.37 -27.66 -5.17
C PRO A 528 11.41 -26.82 -5.92
N LYS A 529 11.14 -25.53 -6.15
CA LYS A 529 12.14 -24.62 -6.73
C LYS A 529 13.34 -24.46 -5.80
N LYS A 530 13.08 -24.33 -4.49
CA LYS A 530 14.09 -24.25 -3.44
C LYS A 530 13.81 -25.21 -2.29
N ALA A 531 14.85 -25.66 -1.60
CA ALA A 531 14.72 -26.40 -0.35
C ALA A 531 15.58 -25.80 0.77
N ILE A 532 15.08 -25.84 1.99
CA ILE A 532 15.77 -25.38 3.21
C ILE A 532 15.81 -26.54 4.20
N PRO A 533 17.00 -26.97 4.66
CA PRO A 533 17.09 -27.99 5.70
C PRO A 533 16.68 -27.41 7.06
N MET A 534 15.97 -28.19 7.87
CA MET A 534 15.56 -27.86 9.23
C MET A 534 15.69 -29.08 10.17
N HIS A 535 15.32 -28.91 11.44
CA HIS A 535 15.32 -29.97 12.46
C HIS A 535 16.68 -30.71 12.52
N TYR A 536 17.77 -29.97 12.71
CA TYR A 536 19.13 -30.52 12.81
C TYR A 536 20.02 -29.67 13.73
N ASN A 537 21.08 -30.28 14.28
CA ASN A 537 22.08 -29.63 15.15
C ASN A 537 21.55 -28.95 16.42
N THR A 538 20.25 -29.05 16.74
CA THR A 538 19.67 -28.47 17.97
C THR A 538 20.20 -29.20 19.20
N TRP A 539 20.39 -30.52 19.06
CA TRP A 539 21.03 -31.36 20.06
C TRP A 539 22.01 -32.34 19.40
N PRO A 540 22.99 -32.88 20.16
CA PRO A 540 23.95 -33.85 19.64
C PRO A 540 23.34 -35.07 18.92
N PRO A 541 22.19 -35.64 19.34
CA PRO A 541 21.60 -36.79 18.65
C PRO A 541 21.07 -36.54 17.24
N ILE A 542 20.87 -35.28 16.85
CA ILE A 542 20.39 -34.87 15.51
C ILE A 542 21.45 -34.05 14.78
N ALA A 543 22.73 -34.27 15.11
CA ALA A 543 23.84 -33.56 14.50
C ALA A 543 24.04 -34.00 13.03
N GLN A 544 24.06 -33.05 12.10
CA GLN A 544 24.14 -33.26 10.66
C GLN A 544 24.99 -32.17 9.98
N ASP A 545 25.50 -32.48 8.79
CA ASP A 545 26.17 -31.52 7.91
C ASP A 545 25.18 -31.01 6.83
N PRO A 546 24.55 -29.83 7.02
CA PRO A 546 23.61 -29.28 6.04
C PRO A 546 24.28 -28.85 4.73
N GLN A 547 25.58 -28.54 4.76
CA GLN A 547 26.33 -28.16 3.56
C GLN A 547 26.62 -29.38 2.69
N GLN A 548 26.88 -30.53 3.31
CA GLN A 548 26.94 -31.79 2.58
C GLN A 548 25.60 -32.15 1.96
N TRP A 549 24.50 -32.02 2.71
CA TRP A 549 23.16 -32.28 2.18
C TRP A 549 22.81 -31.35 0.99
N LYS A 550 23.14 -30.05 1.09
CA LYS A 550 23.05 -29.10 -0.03
C LYS A 550 23.77 -29.60 -1.28
N ARG A 551 25.03 -30.00 -1.16
CA ARG A 551 25.81 -30.54 -2.29
C ARG A 551 25.15 -31.77 -2.91
N ASP A 552 24.64 -32.69 -2.08
CA ASP A 552 24.02 -33.92 -2.55
C ASP A 552 22.69 -33.69 -3.28
N VAL A 553 21.89 -32.72 -2.82
CA VAL A 553 20.62 -32.32 -3.47
C VAL A 553 20.86 -31.61 -4.78
N GLU A 554 21.73 -30.60 -4.79
CA GLU A 554 22.02 -29.81 -6.00
C GLU A 554 22.76 -30.62 -7.06
N ALA A 555 23.47 -31.69 -6.67
CA ALA A 555 24.07 -32.63 -7.63
C ALA A 555 23.04 -33.61 -8.24
N ALA A 556 21.90 -33.82 -7.60
CA ALA A 556 20.95 -34.87 -7.95
C ALA A 556 19.58 -34.35 -8.43
N THR A 557 19.34 -33.04 -8.36
CA THR A 557 18.07 -32.37 -8.68
C THR A 557 18.31 -30.95 -9.17
N ASP A 558 17.31 -30.34 -9.82
CA ASP A 558 17.33 -28.91 -10.21
C ASP A 558 16.91 -27.98 -9.06
N THR A 559 16.69 -28.51 -7.86
CA THR A 559 16.30 -27.73 -6.68
C THR A 559 17.50 -27.00 -6.09
N GLU A 560 17.38 -25.67 -5.95
CA GLU A 560 18.37 -24.87 -5.22
C GLU A 560 18.23 -25.10 -3.71
N VAL A 561 19.32 -25.37 -3.01
CA VAL A 561 19.30 -25.50 -1.54
C VAL A 561 19.81 -24.24 -0.87
N VAL A 562 19.01 -23.69 0.03
CA VAL A 562 19.38 -22.53 0.85
C VAL A 562 19.59 -23.00 2.28
N VAL A 563 20.82 -22.97 2.77
CA VAL A 563 21.14 -23.27 4.18
C VAL A 563 21.10 -21.97 4.95
N LEU A 564 20.10 -21.80 5.82
CA LEU A 564 19.97 -20.64 6.70
C LEU A 564 20.51 -20.95 8.09
N ALA A 565 21.31 -20.05 8.63
CA ALA A 565 21.58 -20.01 10.07
C ALA A 565 20.37 -19.42 10.81
N ALA A 566 20.22 -19.73 12.10
CA ALA A 566 19.14 -19.17 12.90
C ALA A 566 19.23 -17.63 12.91
N GLY A 567 18.13 -16.97 12.55
CA GLY A 567 18.01 -15.52 12.39
C GLY A 567 18.13 -15.05 10.95
N GLU A 568 18.71 -15.85 10.06
CA GLU A 568 18.82 -15.50 8.64
C GLU A 568 17.47 -15.60 7.92
N ARG A 569 17.37 -14.83 6.83
CA ARG A 569 16.15 -14.70 6.04
C ARG A 569 16.47 -14.69 4.55
N MET A 570 15.49 -15.13 3.76
CA MET A 570 15.49 -15.01 2.31
C MET A 570 14.18 -14.41 1.80
N GLU A 571 14.22 -13.84 0.60
CA GLU A 571 13.03 -13.33 -0.11
C GLU A 571 12.57 -14.31 -1.19
N LEU A 572 11.25 -14.36 -1.43
CA LEU A 572 10.58 -15.29 -2.36
C LEU A 572 10.13 -14.68 -3.68
#